data_AF-A0A661J4T1-F1
#
_entry.id   AF-A0A661J4T1-F1
#
_cell.length_a   1.000
_cell.length_b   1.000
_cell.length_c   1.000
_cell.angle_alpha   90.00
_cell.angle_beta   90.00
_cell.angle_gamma   90.00
#
_symmetry.space_group_name_H-M   'P 1'
#
loop_
_entity.id
_entity.type
_entity.pdbx_description
1 polymer ?
#
loop_
_entity_poly.entity_id
_entity_poly.type
_entity_poly.pdbx_seq_one_letter_code
_entity_poly.pdbx_strand_id
1 'polypeptide(L)'
;MKAINKIKLVIVGMIIIGLAVLCPFASQASEVDRIEIIDFGLYQTTFAKWEQAPDTQRGEIQLVGSRELIRRTKRIPGKGGTEFGIRYVVNGQEEGGQVDLLVKVLHSETQSSDEW
;
A
#
# COMPACT_ATOMS: atom_id res chain seq x y z
N MET A 1 -42.98 -40.19 5.75
CA MET A 1 -42.62 -38.80 6.13
C MET A 1 -41.31 -38.66 6.92
N LYS A 2 -40.90 -39.59 7.81
CA LYS A 2 -39.64 -39.49 8.59
C LYS A 2 -38.34 -39.53 7.76
N ALA A 3 -38.29 -40.30 6.67
CA ALA A 3 -37.08 -40.44 5.84
C ALA A 3 -36.74 -39.18 5.01
N ILE A 4 -37.77 -38.47 4.52
CA ILE A 4 -37.61 -37.23 3.75
C ILE A 4 -36.98 -36.11 4.59
N ASN A 5 -37.31 -36.05 5.89
CA ASN A 5 -36.70 -35.08 6.81
C ASN A 5 -35.22 -35.38 7.08
N LYS A 6 -34.82 -36.66 7.11
CA LYS A 6 -33.41 -37.05 7.28
C LYS A 6 -32.58 -36.71 6.04
N ILE A 7 -33.12 -36.93 4.84
CA ILE A 7 -32.44 -36.60 3.58
C ILE A 7 -32.26 -35.10 3.43
N LYS A 8 -33.29 -34.30 3.74
CA LYS A 8 -33.19 -32.82 3.74
C LYS A 8 -32.12 -32.33 4.71
N LEU A 9 -32.03 -32.92 5.90
CA LEU A 9 -31.03 -32.57 6.91
C LEU A 9 -29.59 -32.87 6.42
N VAL A 10 -29.39 -33.99 5.73
CA VAL A 10 -28.07 -34.35 5.16
C VAL A 10 -27.67 -33.41 4.02
N ILE A 11 -28.61 -33.05 3.14
CA ILE A 11 -28.35 -32.12 2.03
C ILE A 11 -28.00 -30.72 2.56
N VAL A 12 -28.74 -30.22 3.55
CA VAL A 12 -28.44 -28.93 4.20
C VAL A 12 -27.07 -28.96 4.87
N GLY A 13 -26.73 -30.08 5.54
CA GLY A 13 -25.40 -30.28 6.12
C GLY A 13 -24.28 -30.22 5.08
N MET A 14 -24.43 -30.89 3.94
CA MET A 14 -23.43 -30.84 2.86
C MET A 14 -23.30 -29.46 2.22
N ILE A 15 -24.40 -28.70 2.07
CA ILE A 15 -24.36 -27.33 1.53
C ILE A 15 -23.58 -26.41 2.48
N ILE A 16 -23.80 -26.50 3.79
CA ILE A 16 -23.08 -25.69 4.78
C ILE A 16 -21.58 -26.03 4.79
N ILE A 17 -21.23 -27.32 4.72
CA ILE A 17 -19.83 -27.76 4.66
C ILE A 17 -19.18 -27.30 3.35
N GLY A 18 -19.87 -27.43 2.22
CA GLY A 18 -19.37 -26.97 0.92
C GLY A 18 -19.16 -25.46 0.85
N LEU A 19 -20.01 -24.67 1.51
CA LEU A 19 -19.88 -23.22 1.58
C LEU A 19 -18.68 -22.79 2.45
N ALA A 20 -18.37 -23.53 3.51
CA ALA A 20 -17.22 -23.26 4.37
C ALA A 20 -15.86 -23.51 3.67
N VAL A 21 -15.80 -24.43 2.70
CA VAL A 21 -14.58 -24.69 1.90
C VAL A 21 -14.33 -23.59 0.87
N LEU A 22 -15.37 -22.85 0.48
CA LEU A 22 -15.27 -21.73 -0.46
C LEU A 22 -14.95 -20.39 0.21
N CYS A 23 -14.83 -20.35 1.54
CA CYS A 23 -14.35 -19.16 2.22
C CYS A 23 -12.89 -18.94 1.83
N PRO A 24 -12.54 -17.83 1.15
CA PRO A 24 -11.14 -17.49 0.94
C PRO A 24 -10.51 -17.38 2.33
N PHE A 25 -9.43 -18.13 2.55
CA PHE A 25 -8.59 -17.97 3.73
C PHE A 25 -8.36 -16.48 3.91
N ALA A 26 -8.79 -15.93 5.04
CA ALA A 26 -8.54 -14.54 5.37
C ALA A 26 -7.03 -14.32 5.21
N SER A 27 -6.64 -13.58 4.19
CA SER A 27 -5.25 -13.22 3.93
C SER A 27 -4.82 -12.40 5.14
N GLN A 28 -4.11 -13.04 6.06
CA GLN A 28 -3.58 -12.36 7.23
C GLN A 28 -2.42 -11.49 6.73
N ALA A 29 -2.40 -10.22 7.12
CA ALA A 29 -1.26 -9.37 6.83
C ALA A 29 0.00 -10.04 7.39
N SER A 30 1.03 -10.16 6.56
CA SER A 30 2.27 -10.82 6.93
C SER A 30 2.99 -10.00 8.01
N GLU A 31 3.60 -10.68 8.96
CA GLU A 31 4.34 -10.03 10.04
C GLU A 31 5.61 -9.35 9.49
N VAL A 32 5.77 -8.07 9.81
CA VAL A 32 6.93 -7.27 9.43
C VAL A 32 7.94 -7.28 10.57
N ASP A 33 9.12 -7.84 10.33
CA ASP A 33 10.21 -7.85 11.31
C ASP A 33 10.86 -6.47 11.40
N ARG A 34 11.21 -5.89 10.24
CA ARG A 34 11.92 -4.61 10.15
C ARG A 34 11.81 -3.95 8.79
N ILE A 35 11.93 -2.62 8.79
CA ILE A 35 12.03 -1.80 7.58
C ILE A 35 13.41 -1.16 7.54
N GLU A 36 14.12 -1.32 6.42
CA GLU A 36 15.44 -0.75 6.21
C GLU A 36 15.41 0.30 5.10
N ILE A 37 15.94 1.49 5.35
CA ILE A 37 16.13 2.52 4.31
C ILE A 37 17.42 2.20 3.55
N ILE A 38 17.27 1.82 2.29
CA ILE A 38 18.36 1.53 1.36
C ILE A 38 19.02 2.83 0.90
N ASP A 39 18.21 3.78 0.42
CA ASP A 39 18.68 5.05 -0.15
C ASP A 39 17.75 6.22 0.21
N PHE A 40 18.29 7.43 0.18
CA PHE A 40 17.51 8.66 0.40
C PHE A 40 18.16 9.83 -0.33
N GLY A 41 17.36 10.78 -0.81
CA GLY A 41 17.85 12.01 -1.42
C GLY A 41 17.12 12.38 -2.69
N LEU A 42 17.87 12.92 -3.66
CA LEU A 42 17.35 13.41 -4.93
C LEU A 42 17.22 12.27 -5.93
N TYR A 43 16.08 12.23 -6.60
CA TYR A 43 15.76 11.20 -7.59
C TYR A 43 15.46 11.81 -8.94
N GLN A 44 15.71 11.03 -9.99
CA GLN A 44 15.12 11.23 -11.30
C GLN A 44 14.09 10.13 -11.49
N THR A 45 12.87 10.50 -11.86
CA THR A 45 11.79 9.54 -12.06
C THR A 45 11.18 9.64 -13.45
N THR A 46 10.54 8.55 -13.88
CA THR A 46 9.67 8.55 -15.06
C THR A 46 8.21 8.42 -14.64
N PHE A 47 7.33 9.05 -15.41
CA PHE A 47 5.89 8.94 -15.22
C PHE A 47 5.40 7.53 -15.61
N ALA A 48 4.62 6.88 -14.75
CA ALA A 48 3.88 5.67 -15.11
C ALA A 48 2.39 5.95 -15.32
N LYS A 49 1.69 6.42 -14.27
CA LYS A 49 0.26 6.71 -14.31
C LYS A 49 -0.16 7.63 -13.17
N TRP A 50 -1.37 8.17 -13.26
CA TRP A 50 -2.04 8.80 -12.12
C TRP A 50 -2.87 7.76 -11.36
N GLU A 51 -2.95 7.92 -10.04
CA GLU A 51 -3.81 7.13 -9.16
C GLU A 51 -4.60 8.04 -8.22
N GLN A 52 -5.87 7.70 -7.96
CA GLN A 52 -6.74 8.48 -7.08
C GLN A 52 -6.24 8.37 -5.64
N ALA A 53 -6.10 9.51 -4.98
CA ALA A 53 -5.62 9.64 -3.61
C ALA A 53 -6.36 10.80 -2.94
N PRO A 54 -7.66 10.61 -2.62
CA PRO A 54 -8.57 11.67 -2.17
C PRO A 54 -8.10 12.37 -0.88
N ASP A 55 -7.28 11.69 -0.06
CA ASP A 55 -6.75 12.22 1.19
C ASP A 55 -5.50 13.11 1.01
N THR A 56 -5.08 13.39 -0.22
CA THR A 56 -3.98 14.29 -0.54
C THR A 56 -4.50 15.65 -1.02
N GLN A 57 -3.70 16.71 -0.91
CA GLN A 57 -4.10 18.07 -1.35
C GLN A 57 -4.62 18.12 -2.79
N ARG A 58 -4.10 17.25 -3.68
CA ARG A 58 -4.49 17.20 -5.08
C ARG A 58 -5.62 16.20 -5.37
N GLY A 59 -5.93 15.30 -4.44
CA GLY A 59 -6.89 14.20 -4.67
C GLY A 59 -6.36 13.07 -5.55
N GLU A 60 -5.12 13.17 -6.04
CA GLU A 60 -4.44 12.18 -6.88
C GLU A 60 -2.93 12.18 -6.63
N ILE A 61 -2.30 11.03 -6.82
CA ILE A 61 -0.84 10.84 -6.77
C ILE A 61 -0.32 10.37 -8.12
N GLN A 62 0.89 10.81 -8.45
CA GLN A 62 1.62 10.28 -9.59
C GLN A 62 2.32 8.99 -9.16
N LEU A 63 1.98 7.89 -9.82
CA LEU A 63 2.79 6.69 -9.75
C LEU A 63 4.00 6.83 -10.66
N VAL A 64 5.14 6.53 -10.06
CA VAL A 64 6.45 6.56 -10.68
C VAL A 64 6.74 5.21 -11.33
N GLY A 65 7.28 5.22 -12.55
CA GLY A 65 7.77 4.04 -13.25
C GLY A 65 9.18 3.69 -12.80
N SER A 66 10.18 4.08 -13.60
CA SER A 66 11.58 3.97 -13.23
C SER A 66 12.00 5.10 -12.29
N ARG A 67 12.98 4.80 -11.43
CA ARG A 67 13.58 5.75 -10.50
C ARG A 67 15.07 5.51 -10.36
N GLU A 68 15.85 6.59 -10.46
CA GLU A 68 17.30 6.59 -10.29
C GLU A 68 17.71 7.59 -9.20
N LEU A 69 18.58 7.16 -8.27
CA LEU A 69 19.13 8.06 -7.25
C LEU A 69 20.20 8.94 -7.89
N ILE A 70 19.90 10.23 -8.05
CA ILE A 70 20.87 11.21 -8.56
C ILE A 70 21.90 11.52 -7.47
N ARG A 71 21.44 11.73 -6.23
CA ARG A 71 22.30 12.15 -5.13
C ARG A 71 21.75 11.78 -3.77
N ARG A 72 22.58 11.10 -2.97
CA ARG A 72 22.31 10.89 -1.54
C ARG A 72 22.50 12.18 -0.75
N THR A 73 21.42 12.74 -0.22
CA THR A 73 21.46 14.02 0.54
C THR A 73 20.22 14.20 1.41
N LYS A 74 20.38 14.94 2.52
CA LYS A 74 19.26 15.43 3.35
C LYS A 74 18.89 16.89 3.05
N ARG A 75 19.67 17.56 2.21
CA ARG A 75 19.44 18.95 1.78
C ARG A 75 18.81 18.95 0.39
N ILE A 76 17.56 19.37 0.33
CA ILE A 76 16.75 19.39 -0.89
C ILE A 76 16.60 20.84 -1.37
N PRO A 77 16.93 21.16 -2.63
CA PRO A 77 16.65 22.48 -3.20
C PRO A 77 15.14 22.78 -3.22
N GLY A 78 14.74 23.94 -2.72
CA GLY A 78 13.35 24.42 -2.79
C GLY A 78 13.00 24.99 -4.17
N LYS A 79 13.11 24.16 -5.22
CA LYS A 79 12.79 24.55 -6.60
C LYS A 79 11.71 23.63 -7.17
N GLY A 80 10.79 24.19 -7.94
CA GLY A 80 9.77 23.41 -8.65
C GLY A 80 10.41 22.32 -9.51
N GLY A 81 9.78 21.14 -9.53
CA GLY A 81 10.29 19.96 -10.24
C GLY A 81 11.39 19.19 -9.50
N THR A 82 11.76 19.57 -8.27
CA THR A 82 12.71 18.80 -7.46
C THR A 82 12.03 17.55 -6.91
N GLU A 83 12.50 16.38 -7.33
CA GLU A 83 12.01 15.09 -6.84
C GLU A 83 12.96 14.53 -5.78
N PHE A 84 12.39 14.11 -4.64
CA PHE A 84 13.15 13.54 -3.53
C PHE A 84 12.32 12.51 -2.79
N GLY A 85 13.01 11.62 -2.07
CA GLY A 85 12.32 10.61 -1.26
C GLY A 85 13.28 9.62 -0.63
N ILE A 86 12.72 8.46 -0.28
CA ILE A 86 13.45 7.33 0.31
C ILE A 86 13.20 6.07 -0.51
N ARG A 87 14.14 5.13 -0.45
CA ARG A 87 13.99 3.76 -0.90
C ARG A 87 14.15 2.88 0.32
N TYR A 88 13.22 1.98 0.53
CA TYR A 88 13.27 1.06 1.65
C TYR A 88 12.93 -0.35 1.20
N VAL A 89 13.34 -1.33 2.01
CA VAL A 89 12.91 -2.71 1.91
C VAL A 89 12.17 -3.07 3.20
N VAL A 90 11.07 -3.80 3.06
CA VAL A 90 10.33 -4.38 4.16
C VAL A 90 10.75 -5.84 4.25
N ASN A 91 11.29 -6.23 5.41
CA ASN A 91 11.67 -7.60 5.69
C ASN A 91 10.63 -8.20 6.63
N GLY A 92 10.13 -9.38 6.27
CA GLY A 92 9.16 -10.15 7.05
C GLY A 92 9.34 -11.64 6.83
N GLN A 93 8.43 -12.43 7.40
CA GLN A 93 8.55 -13.89 7.41
C GLN A 93 8.25 -14.54 6.06
N GLU A 94 7.40 -13.93 5.23
CA GLU A 94 6.97 -14.48 3.94
C GLU A 94 7.23 -13.50 2.79
N GLU A 95 7.95 -13.96 1.76
CA GLU A 95 8.13 -13.19 0.52
C GLU A 95 6.81 -13.09 -0.25
N GLY A 96 6.44 -11.87 -0.66
CA GLY A 96 5.18 -11.61 -1.37
C GLY A 96 3.94 -11.53 -0.48
N GLY A 97 4.10 -11.63 0.84
CA GLY A 97 3.03 -11.41 1.80
C GLY A 97 2.44 -9.99 1.70
N GLN A 98 1.14 -9.86 1.94
CA GLN A 98 0.50 -8.55 1.99
C GLN A 98 0.89 -7.84 3.29
N VAL A 99 1.32 -6.58 3.18
CA VAL A 99 1.69 -5.74 4.32
C VAL A 99 1.00 -4.38 4.20
N ASP A 100 0.36 -3.95 5.27
CA ASP A 100 -0.23 -2.61 5.35
C ASP A 100 0.83 -1.59 5.78
N LEU A 101 1.21 -0.69 4.88
CA LEU A 101 2.18 0.37 5.13
C LEU A 101 1.49 1.73 5.24
N LEU A 102 1.77 2.45 6.32
CA LEU A 102 1.35 3.84 6.48
C LEU A 102 2.50 4.80 6.11
N VAL A 103 2.34 5.54 5.02
CA VAL A 103 3.27 6.60 4.64
C VAL A 103 2.76 7.94 5.16
N LYS A 104 3.49 8.55 6.10
CA LYS A 104 3.17 9.88 6.64
C LYS A 104 4.16 10.92 6.12
N VAL A 105 3.63 11.93 5.42
CA VAL A 105 4.40 13.09 4.97
C VAL A 105 4.04 14.29 5.85
N LEU A 106 5.05 14.89 6.47
CA LEU A 106 4.89 16.08 7.31
C LEU A 106 5.52 17.27 6.58
N HIS A 107 4.73 18.30 6.35
CA HIS A 107 5.20 19.56 5.78
C HIS A 107 5.42 20.57 6.91
N SER A 108 6.36 21.51 6.71
CA SER A 108 6.42 22.70 7.55
C SER A 108 5.13 23.50 7.41
N GLU A 109 4.78 24.30 8.42
CA GLU A 109 3.66 25.23 8.33
C GLU A 109 3.85 26.13 7.09
N THR A 110 2.99 25.96 6.10
CA THR A 110 2.96 26.83 4.93
C THR A 110 2.32 28.14 5.36
N GLN A 111 3.07 29.24 5.42
CA GLN A 111 2.43 30.56 5.41
C GLN A 111 1.71 30.70 4.07
N SER A 112 0.38 30.78 4.10
CA SER A 112 -0.41 31.00 2.88
C SER A 112 0.04 32.33 2.27
N SER A 113 0.53 32.31 1.04
CA SER A 113 0.93 33.50 0.30
C SER A 113 -0.27 34.14 -0.42
N ASP A 114 -1.43 34.18 0.23
CA ASP A 114 -2.65 34.79 -0.33
C ASP A 114 -2.65 36.33 -0.21
N GLU A 115 -1.53 36.95 0.14
CA GLU A 115 -1.34 38.40 0.16
C GLU A 115 -0.36 38.85 -0.93
N TRP A 116 -0.72 38.74 -2.21
CA TRP A 116 -0.18 39.60 -3.29
C TRP A 116 -1.22 39.87 -4.36
#